data_AF-A0A2J8JM48-F1
#
_entry.id   AF-A0A2J8JM48-F1
#
_cell.length_a   1.000
_cell.length_b   1.000
_cell.length_c   1.000
_cell.angle_alpha   90.00
_cell.angle_beta   90.00
_cell.angle_gamma   90.00
#
_symmetry.space_group_name_H-M   'P 1'
#
loop_
_entity.id
_entity.type
_entity.pdbx_description
1 polymer ?
#
loop_
_entity_poly.entity_id
_entity_poly.type
_entity_poly.pdbx_seq_one_letter_code
_entity_poly.pdbx_strand_id
1 'polypeptide(L)' 'MSQRNLNAKTEQGPTGVTMTSNPITWGQIKKTTQEAEKLLERQGQAKTPDSMFLAMLAVVSCASIGSGEPPTGN' A
#
# COMPACT_ATOMS: atom_id res chain seq x y z
N MET A 1 -26.24 45.87 3.30
CA MET A 1 -26.43 44.41 3.43
C MET A 1 -26.40 43.80 2.04
N SER A 2 -25.22 43.32 1.60
CA SER A 2 -25.01 42.80 0.24
C SER A 2 -24.73 41.30 0.34
N GLN A 3 -25.72 40.48 0.04
CA GLN A 3 -25.55 39.04 -0.11
C GLN A 3 -24.87 38.77 -1.47
N ARG A 4 -23.63 38.26 -1.45
CA ARG A 4 -23.06 37.60 -2.63
C ARG A 4 -23.32 36.10 -2.51
N ASN A 5 -24.26 35.64 -3.32
CA ASN A 5 -24.57 34.23 -3.52
C ASN A 5 -23.40 33.55 -4.23
N LEU A 6 -22.64 32.73 -3.50
CA LEU A 6 -21.62 31.84 -4.07
C LEU A 6 -22.26 30.50 -4.43
N ASN A 7 -23.12 30.50 -5.45
CA ASN A 7 -23.50 29.26 -6.14
C ASN A 7 -22.47 29.00 -7.23
N ALA A 8 -21.30 28.50 -6.84
CA ALA A 8 -20.42 27.79 -7.76
C ALA A 8 -20.85 26.33 -7.74
N LYS A 9 -21.86 26.00 -8.55
CA LYS A 9 -22.14 24.62 -8.97
C LYS A 9 -20.93 24.15 -9.79
N THR A 10 -19.94 23.59 -9.12
CA THR A 10 -18.91 22.80 -9.77
C THR A 10 -19.58 21.51 -10.23
N GLU A 11 -20.11 21.52 -11.46
CA GLU A 11 -20.35 20.29 -12.20
C GLU A 11 -18.98 19.65 -12.47
N GLN A 12 -18.46 18.92 -11.48
CA GLN A 12 -17.37 17.99 -11.71
C GLN A 12 -17.97 16.83 -12.52
N GLY A 13 -17.92 16.96 -13.84
CA GLY A 13 -18.00 15.81 -14.73
C GLY A 13 -16.96 14.76 -14.29
N PRO A 14 -17.19 13.46 -14.54
CA PRO A 14 -16.30 12.41 -14.06
C PRO A 14 -14.89 12.65 -14.61
N THR A 15 -14.00 13.15 -13.77
CA THR A 15 -12.59 13.30 -14.11
C THR A 15 -12.08 11.91 -14.46
N GLY A 16 -11.72 11.74 -15.73
CA GLY A 16 -11.33 10.46 -16.31
C GLY A 16 -10.27 9.77 -15.45
N VAL A 17 -10.61 8.55 -15.03
CA VAL A 17 -9.70 7.52 -14.52
C VAL A 17 -8.89 7.93 -13.28
N THR A 18 -9.56 8.13 -12.14
CA THR A 18 -8.93 7.76 -10.87
C THR A 18 -8.68 6.26 -10.91
N MET A 19 -7.43 5.84 -11.06
CA MET A 19 -7.03 4.45 -10.81
C MET A 19 -7.48 4.12 -9.39
N THR A 20 -8.56 3.35 -9.25
CA THR A 20 -9.05 2.92 -7.94
C THR A 20 -8.04 1.93 -7.39
N SER A 21 -7.05 2.42 -6.64
CA SER A 21 -6.25 1.53 -5.80
C SER A 21 -7.20 0.89 -4.81
N ASN A 22 -7.16 -0.43 -4.71
CA ASN A 22 -7.88 -1.12 -3.66
C ASN A 22 -7.41 -0.54 -2.31
N PRO A 23 -8.34 -0.14 -1.43
CA PRO A 23 -7.95 0.36 -0.12
C PRO A 23 -7.21 -0.74 0.64
N ILE A 24 -6.11 -0.39 1.30
CA ILE A 24 -5.40 -1.32 2.18
C ILE A 24 -6.35 -1.75 3.29
N THR A 25 -6.52 -3.06 3.44
CA THR A 25 -7.34 -3.64 4.50
C THR A 25 -6.53 -3.78 5.79
N TRP A 26 -7.20 -3.71 6.94
CA TRP A 26 -6.58 -4.01 8.24
C TRP A 26 -5.97 -5.42 8.31
N GLY A 27 -6.57 -6.38 7.59
CA GLY A 27 -6.03 -7.73 7.45
C GLY A 27 -4.66 -7.76 6.77
N GLN A 28 -4.49 -6.99 5.70
CA GLN A 28 -3.20 -6.87 5.00
C GLN A 28 -2.14 -6.24 5.89
N ILE A 29 -2.47 -5.18 6.63
CA ILE A 29 -1.55 -4.55 7.58
C ILE A 29 -1.06 -5.57 8.61
N LYS A 30 -1.98 -6.26 9.30
CA LYS A 30 -1.63 -7.27 10.30
C LYS A 30 -0.79 -8.41 9.75
N LYS A 31 -1.06 -8.83 8.50
CA LYS A 31 -0.29 -9.89 7.86
C LYS A 31 1.14 -9.42 7.57
N THR A 32 1.29 -8.25 6.96
CA THR A 32 2.60 -7.65 6.66
C THR A 32 3.42 -7.46 7.93
N THR A 33 2.80 -7.00 9.02
CA THR A 33 3.47 -6.85 10.33
C THR A 33 4.01 -8.18 10.84
N GLN A 34 3.19 -9.25 10.85
CA GLN A 34 3.64 -10.57 11.32
C GLN A 34 4.76 -11.16 10.46
N GLU A 35 4.67 -11.02 9.14
CA GLU A 35 5.73 -11.49 8.23
C GLU A 35 7.04 -10.70 8.45
N ALA A 36 6.95 -9.39 8.70
CA ALA A 36 8.09 -8.54 9.03
C ALA A 36 8.72 -8.94 10.37
N GLU A 37 7.92 -9.22 11.40
CA GLU A 37 8.43 -9.70 12.70
C GLU A 37 9.17 -11.02 12.56
N LYS A 38 8.59 -11.97 11.82
CA LYS A 38 9.19 -13.28 11.53
C LYS A 38 10.46 -13.15 10.71
N LEU A 39 10.52 -12.18 9.79
CA LEU A 39 11.73 -11.87 9.02
C LEU A 39 12.86 -11.43 9.95
N LEU A 40 12.58 -10.51 10.88
CA LEU A 40 13.57 -10.03 11.84
C LEU A 40 14.03 -11.13 12.80
N GLU A 41 13.12 -11.98 13.26
CA GLU A 41 13.46 -13.14 14.09
C GLU A 41 14.39 -14.12 13.37
N ARG A 42 14.12 -14.41 12.09
CA ARG A 42 14.98 -15.27 11.27
C ARG A 42 16.36 -14.68 11.03
N GLN A 43 16.45 -13.36 10.94
CA GLN A 43 17.72 -12.64 10.78
C GLN A 43 18.46 -12.45 12.10
N GLY A 44 17.83 -12.76 13.25
CA GLY A 44 18.38 -12.44 14.58
C GLY A 44 18.44 -10.94 14.85
N GLN A 45 17.67 -10.14 14.11
CA GLN A 45 17.67 -8.69 14.19
C GLN A 45 16.74 -8.22 15.32
N ALA A 46 17.18 -7.21 16.08
CA ALA A 46 16.31 -6.57 17.06
C ALA A 46 15.10 -5.91 16.37
N LYS A 47 13.91 -6.02 16.99
CA LYS A 47 12.66 -5.40 16.53
C LYS A 47 12.59 -3.92 16.92
N THR A 48 13.48 -3.11 16.35
CA THR A 48 13.47 -1.65 16.49
C THR A 48 12.47 -1.04 15.48
N PRO A 49 12.03 0.21 15.69
CA PRO A 49 11.15 0.88 14.73
C PRO A 49 11.72 0.91 13.30
N ASP A 50 13.03 1.18 13.17
CA ASP A 50 13.72 1.23 11.87
C ASP A 50 13.75 -0.14 11.19
N SER A 51 14.09 -1.20 11.94
CA SER A 51 14.17 -2.55 11.36
C SER A 51 12.79 -3.10 11.01
N MET A 52 11.76 -2.81 11.81
CA MET A 52 10.38 -3.14 11.50
C MET A 52 9.88 -2.43 10.24
N PHE A 53 10.20 -1.15 10.08
CA PHE A 53 9.83 -0.39 8.89
C PHE A 53 10.46 -1.00 7.63
N LEU A 54 11.77 -1.26 7.65
CA LEU A 54 12.47 -1.89 6.54
C LEU A 54 11.95 -3.29 6.22
N ALA A 55 11.64 -4.09 7.25
CA ALA A 55 11.08 -5.43 7.09
C ALA A 55 9.67 -5.40 6.47
N MET A 56 8.80 -4.49 6.90
CA MET A 56 7.47 -4.32 6.27
C MET A 56 7.59 -3.86 4.81
N LEU A 57 8.50 -2.93 4.51
CA LEU A 57 8.77 -2.52 3.13
C LEU A 57 9.23 -3.71 2.27
N ALA A 58 10.18 -4.50 2.76
CA ALA A 58 10.65 -5.69 2.06
C ALA A 58 9.52 -6.69 1.78
N VAL A 59 8.63 -6.94 2.75
CA VAL A 59 7.48 -7.83 2.58
C VAL A 59 6.53 -7.32 1.50
N VAL A 60 6.21 -6.02 1.49
CA VAL A 60 5.31 -5.42 0.48
C VAL A 60 5.97 -5.42 -0.90
N SER A 61 7.25 -5.08 -1.00
CA SER A 61 8.00 -5.09 -2.26
C SER A 61 8.10 -6.50 -2.84
N CYS A 62 8.44 -7.52 -2.04
CA CYS A 62 8.50 -8.91 -2.51
C CYS A 62 7.14 -9.45 -2.96
N ALA A 63 6.06 -9.07 -2.28
CA ALA A 63 4.70 -9.45 -2.69
C ALA A 63 4.31 -8.88 -4.07
N SER A 64 4.92 -7.77 -4.50
CA SER A 64 4.70 -7.18 -5.82
C SER A 64 5.52 -7.83 -6.95
N ILE A 65 6.62 -8.52 -6.62
CA ILE A 65 7.54 -9.13 -7.59
C ILE A 65 7.08 -10.54 -8.01
N GLY A 66 6.17 -11.16 -7.24
CA GLY A 66 5.70 -12.53 -7.47
C GLY A 66 4.78 -12.77 -8.68
N SER A 67 4.50 -11.75 -9.50
CA SER A 67 3.74 -11.90 -10.76
C SER A 67 4.64 -11.86 -12.01
N GLY A 68 5.86 -12.38 -11.91
CA GLY A 68 6.68 -12.74 -13.07
C GLY A 68 6.32 -14.17 -13.50
N GLU A 69 5.66 -14.29 -14.65
CA GLU A 69 5.43 -15.54 -15.37
C GLU A 69 6.73 -16.39 -15.42
N PRO A 70 6.68 -17.71 -15.17
CA PRO A 70 7.84 -18.57 -15.46
C PRO A 70 8.11 -18.54 -16.98
N PRO A 71 9.38 -18.48 -17.42
CA PRO A 71 9.68 -18.67 -18.83
C PRO A 71 9.22 -20.08 -19.23
N THR A 72 8.25 -20.14 -20.15
CA THR A 72 7.91 -21.36 -20.88
C THR A 72 9.14 -21.76 -21.69
N GLY A 73 9.95 -22.63 -21.10
CA GLY A 73 11.10 -23.26 -21.73
C GLY A 73 10.69 -24.60 -22.36
N ASN A 74 10.62 -24.57 -23.70
CA ASN A 74 10.86 -25.63 -24.69
C ASN A 74 10.06 -26.95 -24.62
#